data_AF-A0A938V0T1-F1
#
_entry.id   AF-A0A938V0T1-F1
#
_cell.length_a   1.000
_cell.length_b   1.000
_cell.length_c   1.000
_cell.angle_alpha   90.00
_cell.angle_beta   90.00
_cell.angle_gamma   90.00
#
_symmetry.space_group_name_H-M   'P 1'
#
loop_
_entity.id
_entity.type
_entity.pdbx_description
1 polymer ?
#
loop_
_entity_poly.entity_id
_entity_poly.type
_entity_poly.pdbx_seq_one_letter_code
_entity_poly.pdbx_strand_id
1 'polypeptide(L)' 'MKRVLIVVFDSVGVGAMPDAADFLDVGANTLVHAAQSVGGLTMPILGSLGLGNVVEVPGIPPA' A
#
# COMPACT_ATOMS: atom_id res chain seq x y z
N MET A 1 23.76 -13.75 -7.41
CA MET A 1 22.31 -14.05 -7.36
C MET A 1 21.91 -14.59 -8.74
N LYS A 2 21.34 -15.80 -8.85
CA LYS A 2 21.06 -16.42 -10.18
C LYS A 2 19.61 -16.20 -10.66
N ARG A 3 18.69 -15.86 -9.75
CA ARG A 3 17.25 -15.68 -10.02
C ARG A 3 16.71 -14.54 -9.17
N VAL A 4 15.72 -13.83 -9.71
CA VAL A 4 14.95 -12.80 -9.02
C VAL A 4 13.47 -13.16 -9.18
N LEU A 5 12.68 -13.00 -8.11
CA LEU A 5 11.22 -13.09 -8.16
C LEU A 5 10.67 -11.67 -8.06
N ILE A 6 9.86 -11.28 -9.04
CA ILE A 6 9.18 -10.00 -9.07
C ILE A 6 7.68 -10.29 -9.04
N VAL A 7 6.99 -9.73 -8.06
CA VAL A 7 5.54 -9.81 -7.93
C VAL A 7 4.99 -8.40 -8.05
N VAL A 8 4.10 -8.18 -9.01
CA VAL A 8 3.43 -6.89 -9.21
C VAL A 8 2.01 -7.02 -8.69
N PHE A 9 1.67 -6.21 -7.70
CA PHE A 9 0.29 -6.04 -7.24
C PHE A 9 -0.34 -4.92 -8.08
N ASP A 10 -1.00 -5.30 -9.17
CA ASP A 10 -1.58 -4.34 -10.11
C ASP A 10 -2.59 -3.43 -9.38
N SER A 11 -2.54 -2.13 -9.67
CA SER A 11 -3.37 -1.07 -9.09
C SER A 11 -3.29 -0.83 -7.56
N VAL A 12 -2.42 -1.54 -6.81
CA VAL A 12 -2.29 -1.37 -5.35
C VAL A 12 -1.41 -0.16 -5.01
N GLY A 13 -1.96 1.04 -5.16
CA GLY A 13 -1.31 2.29 -4.80
C GLY A 13 -1.26 2.55 -3.29
N VAL A 14 -0.20 3.23 -2.83
CA VAL A 14 0.06 3.56 -1.41
C VAL A 14 -0.10 5.05 -1.07
N GLY A 15 -0.65 5.83 -1.99
CA GLY A 15 -0.88 7.26 -1.82
C GLY A 15 -0.80 8.03 -3.14
N ALA A 16 -1.29 9.25 -3.14
CA ALA A 16 -1.29 10.14 -4.30
C ALA A 16 0.13 10.62 -4.62
N MET A 17 0.47 10.68 -5.91
CA MET A 17 1.73 11.27 -6.37
C MET A 17 1.67 12.82 -6.37
N PRO A 18 2.82 13.52 -6.43
CA PRO A 18 2.84 14.98 -6.42
C PRO A 18 2.06 15.66 -7.56
N ASP A 19 1.90 14.96 -8.69
CA ASP A 19 1.18 15.39 -9.89
C ASP A 19 -0.30 14.93 -9.91
N ALA A 20 -0.82 14.36 -8.82
CA ALA A 20 -2.20 13.84 -8.78
C ALA A 20 -3.27 14.88 -9.17
N ALA A 21 -3.01 16.18 -9.00
CA ALA A 21 -3.90 17.26 -9.45
C ALA A 21 -4.08 17.31 -10.97
N ASP A 22 -3.05 16.97 -11.74
CA ASP A 22 -3.09 16.96 -13.20
C ASP A 22 -3.98 15.82 -13.74
N PHE A 23 -4.22 14.81 -12.90
CA PHE A 23 -5.00 13.61 -13.23
C PHE A 23 -6.35 13.53 -12.50
N LEU A 24 -6.75 14.58 -11.77
CA LEU A 24 -7.98 14.61 -10.96
C LEU A 24 -8.03 13.54 -9.84
N ASP A 25 -6.87 13.08 -9.37
CA ASP A 25 -6.69 12.01 -8.38
C ASP A 25 -6.17 12.52 -7.02
N VAL A 26 -6.38 13.81 -6.72
CA VAL A 26 -5.97 14.41 -5.45
C VAL A 26 -6.57 13.63 -4.28
N GLY A 27 -5.71 13.16 -3.37
CA GLY A 27 -6.13 12.39 -2.20
C GLY A 27 -6.36 10.90 -2.46
N ALA A 28 -6.10 10.39 -3.67
CA ALA A 28 -6.16 8.95 -3.94
C ALA A 28 -5.20 8.17 -3.02
N ASN A 29 -5.71 7.12 -2.37
CA ASN A 29 -4.88 6.20 -1.59
C ASN A 29 -5.56 4.82 -1.54
N THR A 30 -5.28 3.98 -2.53
CA THR A 30 -5.97 2.70 -2.74
C THR A 30 -5.85 1.79 -1.51
N LEU A 31 -4.63 1.50 -1.06
CA LEU A 31 -4.39 0.54 0.01
C LEU A 31 -4.99 1.00 1.35
N VAL A 32 -4.83 2.28 1.69
CA VAL A 32 -5.35 2.83 2.95
C VAL A 32 -6.88 2.91 2.94
N HIS A 33 -7.49 3.40 1.86
CA HIS A 33 -8.95 3.47 1.78
C HIS A 33 -9.59 2.08 1.76
N ALA A 34 -8.97 1.11 1.08
CA ALA A 34 -9.40 -0.28 1.13
C ALA A 34 -9.38 -0.81 2.57
N ALA A 35 -8.28 -0.62 3.30
CA ALA A 35 -8.18 -1.02 4.70
C ALA A 35 -9.22 -0.35 5.60
N GLN A 36 -9.42 0.95 5.45
CA GLN A 36 -10.44 1.69 6.21
C GLN A 36 -11.85 1.16 5.96
N SER A 37 -12.19 0.85 4.70
CA SER A 37 -13.53 0.38 4.33
C SER A 37 -13.92 -0.97 4.96
N VAL A 38 -12.93 -1.77 5.36
CA VAL A 38 -13.14 -3.10 5.97
C VAL A 38 -12.76 -3.16 7.45
N GLY A 39 -12.40 -2.03 8.07
CA GLY A 39 -12.01 -1.98 9.48
C GLY A 39 -10.57 -2.45 9.77
N GLY A 40 -9.73 -2.50 8.74
CA GLY A 40 -8.33 -2.92 8.80
C GLY A 40 -8.01 -4.13 7.92
N LEU A 41 -6.81 -4.18 7.35
CA LEU A 41 -6.32 -5.35 6.61
C LEU A 41 -5.47 -6.25 7.49
N THR A 42 -5.61 -7.56 7.30
CA THR A 42 -4.74 -8.56 7.92
C THR A 42 -3.75 -9.07 6.88
N MET A 43 -2.53 -8.52 6.87
CA MET A 43 -1.46 -8.91 5.95
C MET A 43 -0.15 -9.23 6.68
N PRO A 44 -0.09 -10.32 7.46
CA PRO A 44 1.04 -10.60 8.37
C PRO A 44 2.38 -10.77 7.64
N ILE A 45 2.36 -11.32 6.42
CA ILE A 45 3.58 -11.54 5.63
C ILE A 45 4.09 -10.24 5.01
N LEU A 46 3.22 -9.42 4.41
CA LEU A 46 3.65 -8.13 3.86
C LEU A 46 4.04 -7.14 4.97
N GLY A 47 3.34 -7.20 6.12
CA GLY A 47 3.71 -6.49 7.33
C GLY A 47 5.14 -6.84 7.78
N SER A 48 5.48 -8.13 7.90
CA SER A 48 6.84 -8.56 8.30
C SER A 48 7.91 -8.26 7.25
N LEU A 49 7.53 -8.09 5.98
CA LEU A 49 8.41 -7.59 4.92
C LEU A 49 8.60 -6.06 4.95
N GLY A 50 7.90 -5.35 5.83
CA GLY A 50 8.07 -3.92 6.06
C GLY A 50 7.01 -3.03 5.41
N LEU A 51 5.86 -3.57 4.97
CA LEU A 51 4.80 -2.73 4.37
C LEU A 51 4.34 -1.60 5.31
N GLY A 52 4.17 -1.89 6.60
CA GLY A 52 3.80 -0.88 7.61
C GLY A 52 4.88 0.17 7.88
N ASN A 53 6.13 -0.08 7.45
CA ASN A 53 7.23 0.89 7.54
C ASN A 53 7.21 1.88 6.35
N VAL A 54 6.57 1.50 5.24
CA VAL A 54 6.48 2.32 4.01
C VAL A 54 5.28 3.26 4.06
N VAL A 55 4.14 2.75 4.52
CA VAL A 55 2.89 3.50 4.60
C VAL A 55 2.10 3.03 5.81
N GLU A 56 1.47 3.97 6.52
CA GLU A 56 0.57 3.65 7.63
C GLU A 56 -0.72 3.07 7.06
N VAL A 57 -0.97 1.78 7.31
CA VAL A 57 -2.16 1.07 6.83
C VAL A 57 -2.90 0.47 8.04
N PRO A 58 -4.20 0.76 8.21
CA PRO A 58 -4.99 0.16 9.28
C PRO A 58 -4.88 -1.38 9.30
N GLY A 59 -4.52 -1.94 10.44
CA GLY A 59 -4.33 -3.38 10.64
C GLY A 59 -2.92 -3.91 10.32
N ILE A 60 -2.01 -3.08 9.81
CA ILE A 60 -0.63 -3.46 9.46
C ILE A 60 0.37 -2.52 10.16
N PRO A 61 0.78 -2.80 11.42
CA PRO A 61 1.74 -1.97 12.13
C PRO A 61 3.15 -2.07 11.50
N PRO A 62 4.01 -1.07 11.76
CA PRO A 62 5.46 -1.16 11.51
C PRO A 62 6.07 -2.44 12.11
N ALA A 63 7.04 -3.02 11.40
CA ALA A 63 7.74 -4.25 11.78
C ALA A 63 8.96 -3.97 12.66
#